data_AF-A0A938H1S3-F1
#
_entry.id   AF-A0A938H1S3-F1
#
_cell.length_a   1.000
_cell.length_b   1.000
_cell.length_c   1.000
_cell.angle_alpha   90.00
_cell.angle_beta   90.00
_cell.angle_gamma   90.00
#
_symmetry.space_group_name_H-M   'P 1'
#
loop_
_entity.id
_entity.type
_entity.pdbx_description
1 polymer ?
#
loop_
_entity_poly.entity_id
_entity_poly.type
_entity_poly.pdbx_seq_one_letter_code
_entity_poly.pdbx_strand_id
1 'polypeptide(L)'
;MKENQRIEWKESWRDEYVKWLCGFANVDGGVLVIGRDNKGKAVGVSQAGKLMEDLPNKIRDVLGIMADVRLVKAAGKELVEIRVEPYPSPISYKGAYYFRSGSTTQELKGAALERFLLKKRGRHWDDAPEPSFTARSCSAAALRLFKTGASQSGRMDRAVLRDSREVILGNLELTEKHGLKRAACLLFSSRPEQYVSGAWIKIGFFVTDDDLRYQDEVHGSLFEQVERAL
;
A
#
# COMPACT_ATOMS: atom_id res chain seq x y z
N MET A 1 -21.74 15.09 16.45
CA MET A 1 -20.72 14.11 16.03
C MET A 1 -21.09 13.64 14.63
N LYS A 2 -20.13 13.37 13.75
CA LYS A 2 -20.37 12.84 12.41
C LYS A 2 -19.54 11.56 12.24
N GLU A 3 -20.01 10.65 11.39
CA GLU A 3 -19.24 9.47 10.98
C GLU A 3 -17.90 9.89 10.37
N ASN A 4 -16.88 9.07 10.58
CA ASN A 4 -15.53 9.37 10.14
C ASN A 4 -14.73 8.08 9.92
N GLN A 5 -13.43 8.20 9.68
CA GLN A 5 -12.55 7.08 9.39
C GLN A 5 -12.48 6.02 10.51
N ARG A 6 -12.89 6.34 11.74
CA ARG A 6 -12.83 5.43 12.90
C ARG A 6 -14.19 5.15 13.53
N ILE A 7 -15.28 5.75 13.02
CA ILE A 7 -16.63 5.57 13.58
C ILE A 7 -17.62 5.38 12.44
N GLU A 8 -18.41 4.31 12.55
CA GLU A 8 -19.54 4.00 11.67
C GLU A 8 -20.79 3.73 12.53
N TRP A 9 -21.95 4.23 12.10
CA TRP A 9 -23.23 4.00 12.75
C TRP A 9 -24.17 3.19 11.86
N LYS A 10 -24.89 2.25 12.46
CA LYS A 10 -25.94 1.48 11.81
C LYS A 10 -27.14 1.34 12.74
N GLU A 11 -28.34 1.41 12.19
CA GLU A 11 -29.57 1.29 12.98
C GLU A 11 -29.77 -0.13 13.52
N SER A 12 -29.46 -1.14 12.71
CA SER A 12 -29.61 -2.56 13.01
C SER A 12 -28.40 -3.34 12.52
N TRP A 13 -28.16 -4.55 13.01
CA TRP A 13 -27.05 -5.39 12.53
C TRP A 13 -27.38 -6.04 11.18
N ARG A 14 -26.37 -6.14 10.31
CA ARG A 14 -26.38 -7.00 9.12
C ARG A 14 -25.03 -7.69 9.00
N ASP A 15 -25.02 -8.95 8.60
CA ASP A 15 -23.78 -9.74 8.49
C ASP A 15 -22.76 -9.18 7.49
N GLU A 16 -23.21 -8.42 6.50
CA GLU A 16 -22.31 -7.70 5.60
C GLU A 16 -21.49 -6.62 6.30
N TYR A 17 -21.89 -6.16 7.50
CA TYR A 17 -21.21 -5.10 8.24
C TYR A 17 -19.84 -5.52 8.77
N VAL A 18 -19.56 -6.83 8.78
CA VAL A 18 -18.22 -7.36 9.00
C VAL A 18 -17.20 -6.77 8.00
N LYS A 19 -17.60 -6.33 6.80
CA LYS A 19 -16.69 -5.65 5.86
C LYS A 19 -16.17 -4.30 6.38
N TRP A 20 -16.94 -3.58 7.21
CA TRP A 20 -16.46 -2.36 7.87
C TRP A 20 -15.43 -2.68 8.95
N LEU A 21 -15.64 -3.76 9.70
CA LEU A 21 -14.69 -4.24 10.71
C LEU A 21 -13.36 -4.66 10.05
N CYS A 22 -13.43 -5.35 8.90
CA CYS A 22 -12.27 -5.62 8.05
C CYS A 22 -11.58 -4.33 7.60
N GLY A 23 -12.37 -3.36 7.11
CA GLY A 23 -11.88 -2.02 6.74
C GLY A 23 -11.13 -1.34 7.88
N PHE A 24 -11.70 -1.30 9.09
CA PHE A 24 -11.09 -0.74 10.29
C PHE A 24 -9.79 -1.44 10.67
N ALA A 25 -9.79 -2.78 10.74
CA ALA A 25 -8.60 -3.57 11.07
C ALA A 25 -7.43 -3.29 10.10
N ASN A 26 -7.73 -3.02 8.83
CA ASN A 26 -6.72 -2.76 7.82
C ASN A 26 -6.14 -1.34 7.86
N VAL A 27 -6.76 -0.41 8.58
CA VAL A 27 -6.28 0.97 8.78
C VAL A 27 -5.85 1.22 10.23
N ASP A 28 -6.46 2.20 10.89
CA ASP A 28 -6.15 2.66 12.25
C ASP A 28 -7.07 2.03 13.33
N GLY A 29 -7.81 0.98 12.98
CA GLY A 29 -8.89 0.47 13.82
C GLY A 29 -10.13 1.38 13.77
N GLY A 30 -11.10 1.09 14.63
CA GLY A 30 -12.34 1.86 14.71
C GLY A 30 -13.45 1.18 15.49
N VAL A 31 -14.60 1.84 15.50
CA VAL A 31 -15.80 1.43 16.23
C VAL A 31 -17.00 1.44 15.29
N LEU A 32 -17.68 0.30 15.22
CA LEU A 32 -18.99 0.18 14.60
C LEU A 32 -20.06 0.17 15.71
N VAL A 33 -21.00 1.11 15.64
CA VAL A 33 -22.10 1.21 16.61
C VAL A 33 -23.41 0.78 15.97
N ILE A 34 -24.05 -0.23 16.55
CA ILE A 34 -25.38 -0.72 16.18
C ILE A 34 -26.42 -0.11 17.10
N GLY A 35 -27.54 0.35 16.53
CA GLY A 35 -28.63 1.04 17.23
C GLY A 35 -28.59 2.56 17.10
N ARG A 36 -27.80 3.12 16.17
CA ARG A 36 -27.78 4.57 15.85
C ARG A 36 -28.22 4.82 14.41
N ASP A 37 -29.06 5.82 14.20
CA ASP A 37 -29.41 6.27 12.85
C ASP A 37 -28.29 7.07 12.17
N ASN A 38 -28.47 7.37 10.89
CA ASN A 38 -27.50 8.14 10.09
C ASN A 38 -27.33 9.60 10.58
N LYS A 39 -28.20 10.08 11.48
CA LYS A 39 -28.10 11.38 12.14
C LYS A 39 -27.43 11.27 13.52
N GLY A 40 -27.05 10.06 13.93
CA GLY A 40 -26.41 9.75 15.20
C GLY A 40 -27.36 9.61 16.39
N LYS A 41 -28.67 9.60 16.17
CA LYS A 41 -29.66 9.43 17.24
C LYS A 41 -29.74 7.96 17.66
N ALA A 42 -29.83 7.72 18.96
CA ALA A 42 -30.04 6.38 19.50
C ALA A 42 -31.46 5.88 19.12
N VAL A 43 -31.52 4.85 18.29
CA VAL A 43 -32.75 4.14 17.91
C VAL A 43 -32.94 2.86 18.73
N GLY A 44 -31.87 2.29 19.25
CA GLY A 44 -31.87 1.08 20.09
C GLY A 44 -31.73 -0.21 19.28
N VAL A 45 -31.43 -1.31 19.96
CA VAL A 45 -31.28 -2.64 19.35
C VAL A 45 -32.20 -3.64 20.07
N SER A 46 -33.03 -4.35 19.31
CA SER A 46 -34.06 -5.26 19.87
C SER A 46 -33.51 -6.58 20.41
N GLN A 47 -32.33 -7.04 19.94
CA GLN A 47 -31.73 -8.32 20.34
C GLN A 47 -30.27 -8.15 20.78
N ALA A 48 -30.02 -7.15 21.64
CA ALA A 48 -28.65 -6.80 22.02
C ALA A 48 -27.89 -7.96 22.69
N GLY A 49 -28.56 -8.75 23.56
CA GLY A 49 -27.95 -9.92 24.20
C GLY A 49 -27.47 -10.98 23.20
N LYS A 50 -28.29 -11.31 22.20
CA LYS A 50 -27.90 -12.25 21.14
C LYS A 50 -26.70 -11.74 20.33
N LEU A 51 -26.67 -10.45 19.99
CA LEU A 51 -25.53 -9.86 19.29
C LEU A 51 -24.24 -9.89 20.12
N MET A 52 -24.34 -9.69 21.43
CA MET A 52 -23.18 -9.79 22.33
C MET A 52 -22.58 -11.20 22.35
N GLU A 53 -23.40 -12.25 22.17
CA GLU A 53 -22.97 -13.65 22.09
C GLU A 53 -22.44 -14.03 20.70
N ASP A 54 -23.15 -13.63 19.63
CA ASP A 54 -22.88 -14.06 18.26
C ASP A 54 -21.70 -13.32 17.62
N LEU A 55 -21.59 -11.99 17.85
CA LEU A 55 -20.65 -11.15 17.13
C LEU A 55 -19.18 -11.49 17.39
N PRO A 56 -18.72 -11.72 18.64
CA PRO A 56 -17.32 -12.07 18.88
C PRO A 56 -16.90 -13.33 18.11
N ASN A 57 -17.75 -14.36 18.13
CA ASN A 57 -17.51 -15.62 17.42
C ASN A 57 -17.53 -15.41 15.91
N LYS A 58 -18.54 -14.70 15.37
CA LYS A 58 -18.64 -14.41 13.94
C LYS A 58 -17.43 -13.62 13.43
N ILE A 59 -16.96 -12.63 14.18
CA ILE A 59 -15.79 -11.82 13.80
C ILE A 59 -14.53 -12.69 13.78
N ARG A 60 -14.32 -13.52 14.81
CA ARG A 60 -13.22 -14.49 14.84
C ARG A 60 -13.28 -15.45 13.66
N ASP A 61 -14.43 -16.05 13.39
CA ASP A 61 -14.57 -17.11 12.40
C ASP A 61 -14.45 -16.57 10.96
N VAL A 62 -14.89 -15.34 10.71
CA VAL A 62 -14.89 -14.75 9.37
C VAL A 62 -13.63 -13.94 9.07
N LEU A 63 -13.09 -13.22 10.06
CA LEU A 63 -11.94 -12.33 9.88
C LEU A 63 -10.64 -12.85 10.52
N GLY A 64 -10.71 -13.84 11.41
CA GLY A 64 -9.54 -14.35 12.14
C GLY A 64 -9.02 -13.39 13.21
N ILE A 65 -9.82 -12.40 13.64
CA ILE A 65 -9.43 -11.39 14.62
C ILE A 65 -10.36 -11.38 15.83
N MET A 66 -9.86 -10.86 16.95
CA MET A 66 -10.68 -10.60 18.13
C MET A 66 -11.23 -9.16 18.06
N ALA A 67 -12.47 -8.98 18.49
CA ALA A 67 -13.10 -7.67 18.62
C ALA A 67 -13.69 -7.51 20.01
N ASP A 68 -13.63 -6.28 20.52
CA ASP A 68 -14.22 -5.89 21.79
C ASP A 68 -15.66 -5.45 21.55
N VAL A 69 -16.61 -6.32 21.90
CA VAL A 69 -18.05 -6.10 21.72
C VAL A 69 -18.65 -5.72 23.06
N ARG A 70 -19.29 -4.55 23.13
CA ARG A 70 -19.83 -3.97 24.37
C ARG A 70 -21.27 -3.55 24.20
N LEU A 71 -22.06 -3.78 25.25
CA LEU A 71 -23.39 -3.22 25.42
C LEU A 71 -23.25 -1.84 26.05
N VAL A 72 -23.80 -0.82 25.39
CA VAL A 72 -23.82 0.55 25.93
C VAL A 72 -25.25 1.08 25.97
N LYS A 73 -25.54 1.97 26.93
CA LYS A 73 -26.85 2.61 27.06
C LYS A 73 -26.76 4.08 26.69
N ALA A 74 -27.64 4.54 25.81
CA ALA A 74 -27.73 5.95 25.42
C ALA A 74 -29.20 6.35 25.27
N ALA A 75 -29.61 7.44 25.93
CA ALA A 75 -30.99 7.94 25.93
C ALA A 75 -32.03 6.85 26.28
N GLY A 76 -31.71 6.01 27.29
CA GLY A 76 -32.57 4.92 27.73
C GLY A 76 -32.64 3.71 26.80
N LYS A 77 -31.85 3.69 25.72
CA LYS A 77 -31.82 2.61 24.73
C LYS A 77 -30.49 1.87 24.74
N GLU A 78 -30.55 0.57 24.47
CA GLU A 78 -29.38 -0.29 24.34
C GLU A 78 -28.79 -0.22 22.93
N LEU A 79 -27.48 -0.09 22.86
CA LEU A 79 -26.67 -0.08 21.64
C LEU A 79 -25.56 -1.12 21.79
N VAL A 80 -25.05 -1.62 20.66
CA VAL A 80 -23.89 -2.52 20.64
C VAL A 80 -22.73 -1.80 19.96
N GLU A 81 -21.62 -1.64 20.67
CA GLU A 81 -20.37 -1.11 20.13
C GLU A 81 -19.41 -2.26 19.84
N ILE A 82 -18.87 -2.29 18.63
CA ILE A 82 -17.88 -3.27 18.19
C ILE A 82 -16.60 -2.51 17.90
N ARG A 83 -15.60 -2.66 18.76
CA ARG A 83 -14.28 -2.04 18.61
C ARG A 83 -13.29 -3.04 18.02
N VAL A 84 -12.55 -2.57 17.03
CA VAL A 84 -11.49 -3.32 16.36
C VAL A 84 -10.23 -2.47 16.36
N GLU A 85 -9.13 -3.07 16.80
CA GLU A 85 -7.81 -2.44 16.78
C GLU A 85 -7.17 -2.57 15.38
N PRO A 86 -6.21 -1.70 15.03
CA PRO A 86 -5.44 -1.86 13.81
C PRO A 86 -4.63 -3.16 13.84
N TYR A 87 -4.69 -3.92 12.76
CA TYR A 87 -3.93 -5.16 12.60
C TYR A 87 -2.70 -4.96 11.70
N PRO A 88 -1.53 -5.50 12.08
CA PRO A 88 -0.31 -5.39 11.27
C PRO A 88 -0.40 -6.21 10.00
N SER A 89 -1.07 -7.37 10.05
CA SER A 89 -1.28 -8.25 8.90
C SER A 89 -2.52 -7.83 8.09
N PRO A 90 -2.55 -8.10 6.76
CA PRO A 90 -3.75 -7.92 5.95
C PRO A 90 -4.91 -8.78 6.46
N ILE A 91 -6.05 -8.15 6.75
CA ILE A 91 -7.29 -8.85 7.09
C ILE A 91 -8.17 -8.90 5.85
N SER A 92 -8.68 -10.09 5.54
CA SER A 92 -9.63 -10.30 4.44
C SER A 92 -11.00 -10.66 4.96
N TYR A 93 -12.04 -10.23 4.25
CA TYR A 93 -13.41 -10.68 4.43
C TYR A 93 -13.79 -11.48 3.18
N LYS A 94 -13.95 -12.80 3.33
CA LYS A 94 -14.29 -13.71 2.22
C LYS A 94 -13.36 -13.57 0.99
N GLY A 95 -12.05 -13.43 1.24
CA GLY A 95 -11.04 -13.28 0.19
C GLY A 95 -10.88 -11.88 -0.38
N ALA A 96 -11.77 -10.93 -0.04
CA ALA A 96 -11.65 -9.54 -0.44
C ALA A 96 -11.05 -8.69 0.69
N TYR A 97 -10.26 -7.68 0.30
CA TYR A 97 -9.64 -6.74 1.23
C TYR A 97 -10.38 -5.41 1.17
N TYR A 98 -10.72 -4.87 2.34
CA TYR A 98 -11.42 -3.60 2.44
C TYR A 98 -10.55 -2.55 3.11
N PHE A 99 -10.69 -1.31 2.65
CA PHE A 99 -9.98 -0.14 3.15
C PHE A 99 -10.97 0.97 3.44
N ARG A 100 -10.82 1.64 4.59
CA ARG A 100 -11.67 2.77 4.97
C ARG A 100 -11.01 4.10 4.66
N SER A 101 -11.68 4.90 3.84
CA SER A 101 -11.30 6.28 3.52
C SER A 101 -12.48 7.21 3.80
N GLY A 102 -12.29 8.14 4.74
CA GLY A 102 -13.37 8.97 5.25
C GLY A 102 -14.50 8.11 5.86
N SER A 103 -15.74 8.35 5.47
CA SER A 103 -16.91 7.55 5.89
C SER A 103 -17.21 6.36 4.97
N THR A 104 -16.37 6.09 3.97
CA THR A 104 -16.61 5.02 2.99
C THR A 104 -15.67 3.84 3.19
N THR A 105 -16.22 2.63 3.05
CA THR A 105 -15.47 1.37 3.05
C THR A 105 -15.43 0.85 1.62
N GLN A 106 -14.23 0.76 1.03
CA GLN A 106 -14.01 0.39 -0.36
C GLN A 106 -13.27 -0.94 -0.46
N GLU A 107 -13.64 -1.75 -1.44
CA GLU A 107 -12.89 -2.97 -1.77
C GLU A 107 -11.61 -2.60 -2.53
N LEU A 108 -10.47 -3.11 -2.09
CA LEU A 108 -9.19 -2.92 -2.76
C LEU A 108 -9.07 -3.89 -3.94
N LYS A 109 -8.74 -3.35 -5.12
CA LYS A 109 -8.54 -4.10 -6.37
C LYS A 109 -7.29 -3.62 -7.11
N GLY A 110 -6.77 -4.47 -8.00
CA GLY A 110 -5.64 -4.14 -8.89
C GLY A 110 -4.44 -3.55 -8.13
N ALA A 111 -3.89 -2.46 -8.65
CA ALA A 111 -2.71 -1.80 -8.09
C ALA A 111 -2.90 -1.32 -6.63
N ALA A 112 -4.12 -0.95 -6.23
CA ALA A 112 -4.38 -0.52 -4.86
C ALA A 112 -4.26 -1.69 -3.87
N LEU A 113 -4.70 -2.89 -4.27
CA LEU A 113 -4.55 -4.11 -3.49
C LEU A 113 -3.08 -4.54 -3.39
N GLU A 114 -2.36 -4.56 -4.52
CA GLU A 114 -0.94 -4.93 -4.56
C GLU A 114 -0.12 -4.03 -3.61
N ARG A 115 -0.30 -2.71 -3.71
CA ARG A 115 0.37 -1.73 -2.85
C ARG A 115 0.03 -1.91 -1.38
N PHE A 116 -1.23 -2.21 -1.07
CA PHE A 116 -1.67 -2.46 0.30
C PHE A 116 -0.99 -3.71 0.91
N LEU A 117 -0.97 -4.82 0.17
CA LEU A 117 -0.36 -6.07 0.63
C LEU A 117 1.15 -5.94 0.83
N LEU A 118 1.84 -5.25 -0.08
CA LEU A 118 3.26 -4.95 0.06
C LEU A 118 3.53 -4.11 1.31
N LYS A 119 2.79 -3.00 1.47
CA LYS A 119 2.94 -2.10 2.63
C LYS A 119 2.73 -2.82 3.96
N LYS A 120 1.72 -3.69 4.05
CA LYS A 120 1.46 -4.49 5.27
C LYS A 120 2.57 -5.52 5.57
N ARG A 121 3.36 -5.90 4.57
CA ARG A 121 4.56 -6.74 4.74
C ARG A 121 5.83 -5.92 5.00
N GLY A 122 5.71 -4.60 5.18
CA GLY A 122 6.85 -3.70 5.34
C GLY A 122 7.70 -3.55 4.08
N ARG A 123 7.16 -3.91 2.90
CA ARG A 123 7.86 -3.82 1.63
C ARG A 123 7.25 -2.76 0.75
N HIS A 124 8.09 -2.12 -0.05
CA HIS A 124 7.65 -1.29 -1.17
C HIS A 124 7.64 -2.11 -2.47
N TRP A 125 7.04 -1.55 -3.53
CA TRP A 125 6.96 -2.25 -4.82
C TRP A 125 8.34 -2.46 -5.46
N ASP A 126 9.23 -1.49 -5.29
CA ASP A 126 10.61 -1.48 -5.75
C ASP A 126 11.53 -2.38 -4.89
N ASP A 127 11.09 -2.73 -3.68
CA ASP A 127 11.73 -3.67 -2.75
C ASP A 127 11.36 -5.15 -3.03
N ALA A 128 10.46 -5.39 -3.98
CA ALA A 128 10.13 -6.75 -4.40
C ALA A 128 11.34 -7.42 -5.08
N PRO A 129 11.64 -8.70 -4.79
CA PRO A 129 12.71 -9.41 -5.46
C PRO A 129 12.37 -9.63 -6.94
N GLU A 130 13.37 -9.48 -7.80
CA GLU A 130 13.34 -9.87 -9.21
C GLU A 130 14.37 -10.98 -9.42
N PRO A 131 14.01 -12.27 -9.25
CA PRO A 131 14.95 -13.38 -9.29
C PRO A 131 15.70 -13.53 -10.64
N SER A 132 15.12 -13.01 -11.72
CA SER A 132 15.74 -13.05 -13.04
C SER A 132 16.81 -11.96 -13.27
N PHE A 133 16.86 -10.94 -12.40
CA PHE A 133 17.85 -9.86 -12.48
C PHE A 133 18.95 -10.07 -11.43
N THR A 134 20.18 -10.25 -11.90
CA THR A 134 21.34 -10.53 -11.06
C THR A 134 22.42 -9.46 -11.23
N ALA A 135 23.45 -9.46 -10.39
CA ALA A 135 24.60 -8.55 -10.54
C ALA A 135 25.28 -8.64 -11.93
N ARG A 136 25.15 -9.78 -12.63
CA ARG A 136 25.66 -9.95 -14.00
C ARG A 136 24.81 -9.22 -15.03
N SER A 137 23.51 -9.09 -14.78
CA SER A 137 22.56 -8.36 -15.63
C SER A 137 22.75 -6.84 -15.57
N CYS A 138 23.47 -6.32 -14.56
CA CYS A 138 23.72 -4.89 -14.39
C CYS A 138 24.62 -4.32 -15.50
N SER A 139 24.17 -3.22 -16.10
CA SER A 139 24.87 -2.42 -17.10
C SER A 139 26.11 -1.77 -16.50
N ALA A 140 27.26 -2.02 -17.13
CA ALA A 140 28.52 -1.36 -16.78
C ALA A 140 28.46 0.16 -17.01
N ALA A 141 27.66 0.62 -17.98
CA ALA A 141 27.45 2.04 -18.22
C ALA A 141 26.66 2.70 -17.09
N ALA A 142 25.55 2.10 -16.66
CA ALA A 142 24.73 2.60 -15.55
C ALA A 142 25.52 2.63 -14.22
N LEU A 143 26.29 1.58 -13.93
CA LEU A 143 27.17 1.55 -12.74
C LEU A 143 28.22 2.67 -12.77
N ARG A 144 28.80 2.96 -13.94
CA ARG A 144 29.76 4.05 -14.11
C ARG A 144 29.11 5.43 -13.94
N LEU A 145 27.92 5.63 -14.50
CA LEU A 145 27.14 6.86 -14.32
C LEU A 145 26.86 7.10 -12.83
N PHE A 146 26.33 6.10 -12.14
CA PHE A 146 26.08 6.18 -10.69
C PHE A 146 27.34 6.55 -9.90
N LYS A 147 28.44 5.80 -10.10
CA LYS A 147 29.72 6.04 -9.43
C LYS A 147 30.24 7.47 -9.65
N THR A 148 30.15 7.95 -10.89
CA THR A 148 30.65 9.27 -11.27
C THR A 148 29.78 10.37 -10.67
N GLY A 149 28.46 10.26 -10.77
CA GLY A 149 27.51 11.21 -10.19
C GLY A 149 27.55 11.26 -8.66
N ALA A 150 27.67 10.11 -7.99
CA ALA A 150 27.77 10.03 -6.53
C ALA A 150 29.05 10.72 -6.00
N SER A 151 30.16 10.54 -6.70
CA SER A 151 31.44 11.19 -6.39
C SER A 151 31.40 12.71 -6.66
N GLN A 152 30.87 13.12 -7.82
CA GLN A 152 30.78 14.54 -8.21
C GLN A 152 29.82 15.34 -7.33
N SER A 153 28.73 14.73 -6.86
CA SER A 153 27.76 15.37 -5.96
C SER A 153 28.24 15.47 -4.51
N GLY A 154 29.41 14.91 -4.16
CA GLY A 154 29.92 14.87 -2.80
C GLY A 154 29.15 13.95 -1.85
N ARG A 155 28.24 13.13 -2.38
CA ARG A 155 27.44 12.17 -1.58
C ARG A 155 28.24 10.93 -1.18
N MET A 156 29.34 10.64 -1.89
CA MET A 156 30.24 9.52 -1.62
C MET A 156 31.70 9.93 -1.86
N ASP A 157 32.62 9.29 -1.13
CA ASP A 157 34.06 9.45 -1.36
C ASP A 157 34.46 8.88 -2.74
N ARG A 158 35.52 9.41 -3.34
CA ARG A 158 36.13 8.91 -4.58
C ARG A 158 36.56 7.45 -4.48
N ALA A 159 36.72 6.90 -3.28
CA ALA A 159 36.92 5.46 -3.07
C ALA A 159 35.86 4.61 -3.77
N VAL A 160 34.59 5.07 -3.84
CA VAL A 160 33.46 4.34 -4.47
C VAL A 160 33.71 4.01 -5.95
N LEU A 161 34.57 4.77 -6.62
CA LEU A 161 34.93 4.52 -8.02
C LEU A 161 35.59 3.13 -8.20
N ARG A 162 36.28 2.65 -7.16
CA ARG A 162 37.00 1.37 -7.16
C ARG A 162 36.15 0.19 -6.69
N ASP A 163 34.98 0.44 -6.09
CA ASP A 163 34.13 -0.61 -5.54
C ASP A 163 33.65 -1.57 -6.62
N SER A 164 33.53 -2.85 -6.26
CA SER A 164 32.92 -3.84 -7.16
C SER A 164 31.42 -3.57 -7.31
N ARG A 165 30.82 -4.16 -8.35
CA ARG A 165 29.37 -4.06 -8.55
C ARG A 165 28.60 -4.66 -7.37
N GLU A 166 29.08 -5.75 -6.78
CA GLU A 166 28.46 -6.43 -5.66
C GLU A 166 28.48 -5.56 -4.41
N VAL A 167 29.60 -4.88 -4.15
CA VAL A 167 29.73 -3.93 -3.04
C VAL A 167 28.73 -2.78 -3.20
N ILE A 168 28.63 -2.20 -4.40
CA ILE A 168 27.65 -1.12 -4.66
C ILE A 168 26.22 -1.61 -4.43
N LEU A 169 25.86 -2.75 -5.02
CA LEU A 169 24.51 -3.30 -4.90
C LEU A 169 24.17 -3.63 -3.43
N GLY A 170 25.13 -4.14 -2.65
CA GLY A 170 24.96 -4.38 -1.22
C GLY A 170 24.79 -3.09 -0.41
N ASN A 171 25.65 -2.09 -0.64
CA ASN A 171 25.60 -0.80 0.05
C ASN A 171 24.32 0.00 -0.24
N LEU A 172 23.75 -0.18 -1.44
CA LEU A 172 22.46 0.40 -1.81
C LEU A 172 21.26 -0.45 -1.33
N GLU A 173 21.52 -1.52 -0.59
CA GLU A 173 20.51 -2.48 -0.12
C GLU A 173 19.65 -3.06 -1.26
N LEU A 174 20.25 -3.29 -2.43
CA LEU A 174 19.57 -3.79 -3.62
C LEU A 174 19.60 -5.31 -3.77
N THR A 175 20.30 -6.00 -2.86
CA THR A 175 20.47 -7.46 -2.89
C THR A 175 19.35 -8.19 -2.16
N GLU A 176 18.94 -9.34 -2.70
CA GLU A 176 18.00 -10.29 -2.08
C GLU A 176 18.54 -11.73 -2.17
N LYS A 177 17.97 -12.67 -1.40
CA LYS A 177 18.48 -14.06 -1.31
C LYS A 177 18.70 -14.76 -2.65
N HIS A 178 17.90 -14.46 -3.67
CA HIS A 178 17.94 -15.15 -4.97
C HIS A 178 18.05 -14.19 -6.17
N GLY A 179 18.52 -12.96 -5.96
CA GLY A 179 18.61 -11.97 -7.04
C GLY A 179 18.78 -10.56 -6.51
N LEU A 180 18.26 -9.59 -7.25
CA LEU A 180 18.22 -8.19 -6.85
C LEU A 180 16.77 -7.71 -6.71
N LYS A 181 16.59 -6.58 -6.05
CA LYS A 181 15.29 -5.91 -5.93
C LYS A 181 14.90 -5.26 -7.26
N ARG A 182 13.60 -5.06 -7.52
CA ARG A 182 13.10 -4.36 -8.72
C ARG A 182 13.72 -2.96 -8.90
N ALA A 183 14.04 -2.27 -7.81
CA ALA A 183 14.80 -1.02 -7.84
C ALA A 183 16.12 -1.16 -8.63
N ALA A 184 16.83 -2.28 -8.48
CA ALA A 184 18.06 -2.53 -9.21
C ALA A 184 17.83 -2.68 -10.71
N CYS A 185 16.70 -3.26 -11.12
CA CYS A 185 16.33 -3.36 -12.53
C CYS A 185 16.18 -1.96 -13.15
N LEU A 186 15.49 -1.05 -12.45
CA LEU A 186 15.33 0.33 -12.91
C LEU A 186 16.67 1.08 -12.94
N LEU A 187 17.46 0.98 -11.88
CA LEU A 187 18.71 1.73 -11.74
C LEU A 187 19.84 1.22 -12.64
N PHE A 188 19.93 -0.10 -12.84
CA PHE A 188 21.12 -0.71 -13.42
C PHE A 188 20.86 -1.63 -14.62
N SER A 189 19.62 -1.81 -15.09
CA SER A 189 19.39 -2.46 -16.38
C SER A 189 19.59 -1.47 -17.53
N SER A 190 20.18 -1.92 -18.63
CA SER A 190 20.19 -1.15 -19.89
C SER A 190 18.83 -1.17 -20.61
N ARG A 191 17.95 -2.12 -20.25
CA ARG A 191 16.59 -2.27 -20.78
C ARG A 191 15.63 -2.62 -19.63
N PRO A 192 15.33 -1.67 -18.72
CA PRO A 192 14.47 -1.94 -17.56
C PRO A 192 13.07 -2.43 -17.94
N GLU A 193 12.60 -2.14 -19.16
CA GLU A 193 11.29 -2.53 -19.69
C GLU A 193 11.10 -4.05 -19.80
N GLN A 194 12.19 -4.82 -19.82
CA GLN A 194 12.16 -6.28 -19.76
C GLN A 194 11.67 -6.81 -18.40
N TYR A 195 11.82 -6.02 -17.34
CA TYR A 195 11.46 -6.37 -15.97
C TYR A 195 10.26 -5.56 -15.46
N VAL A 196 10.18 -4.29 -15.87
CA VAL A 196 9.16 -3.35 -15.45
C VAL A 196 8.56 -2.69 -16.68
N SER A 197 7.36 -3.12 -17.07
CA SER A 197 6.66 -2.54 -18.21
C SER A 197 6.43 -1.03 -18.03
N GLY A 198 6.69 -0.25 -19.08
CA GLY A 198 6.53 1.21 -19.04
C GLY A 198 7.68 1.96 -18.35
N ALA A 199 8.82 1.30 -18.08
CA ALA A 199 9.99 1.96 -17.50
C ALA A 199 10.78 2.79 -18.53
N TRP A 200 10.17 3.86 -19.03
CA TRP A 200 10.76 4.82 -19.97
C TRP A 200 10.10 6.20 -19.79
N ILE A 201 10.74 7.27 -20.27
CA ILE A 201 10.20 8.63 -20.21
C ILE A 201 9.76 9.07 -21.60
N LYS A 202 8.54 9.62 -21.71
CA LYS A 202 8.10 10.34 -22.91
C LYS A 202 8.25 11.83 -22.71
N ILE A 203 8.91 12.51 -23.64
CA ILE A 203 8.98 13.97 -23.68
C ILE A 203 8.21 14.50 -24.87
N GLY A 204 7.51 15.63 -24.67
CA GLY A 204 6.75 16.32 -25.70
C GLY A 204 7.02 17.82 -25.63
N PHE A 205 7.32 18.42 -26.78
CA PHE A 205 7.50 19.86 -26.93
C PHE A 205 6.23 20.46 -27.52
N PHE A 206 5.61 21.35 -26.77
CA PHE A 206 4.33 21.98 -27.07
C PHE A 206 4.53 23.48 -27.27
N VAL A 207 3.91 24.04 -28.31
CA VAL A 207 3.92 25.50 -28.55
C VAL A 207 2.74 26.18 -27.84
N THR A 208 1.61 25.50 -27.79
CA THR A 208 0.43 25.80 -26.96
C THR A 208 0.02 24.52 -26.23
N ASP A 209 -0.87 24.62 -25.23
CA ASP A 209 -1.31 23.47 -24.42
C ASP A 209 -1.86 22.28 -25.24
N ASP A 210 -2.23 22.51 -26.51
CA ASP A 210 -2.81 21.55 -27.44
C ASP A 210 -1.97 21.31 -28.73
N ASP A 211 -0.88 22.05 -28.97
CA ASP A 211 -0.08 21.95 -30.21
C ASP A 211 1.28 21.27 -29.96
N LEU A 212 1.30 19.93 -30.05
CA LEU A 212 2.50 19.10 -29.97
C LEU A 212 3.32 19.21 -31.27
N ARG A 213 4.54 19.74 -31.18
CA ARG A 213 5.45 19.87 -32.33
C ARG A 213 6.49 18.77 -32.43
N TYR A 214 6.93 18.24 -31.30
CA TYR A 214 7.94 17.19 -31.26
C TYR A 214 7.70 16.28 -30.07
N GLN A 215 7.95 14.98 -30.25
CA GLN A 215 7.95 14.00 -29.16
C GLN A 215 9.16 13.08 -29.30
N ASP A 216 9.68 12.63 -28.17
CA ASP A 216 10.74 11.61 -28.10
C ASP A 216 10.48 10.63 -26.96
N GLU A 217 11.06 9.44 -27.07
CA GLU A 217 11.00 8.38 -26.06
C GLU A 217 12.42 8.08 -25.56
N VAL A 218 12.61 8.26 -24.27
CA VAL A 218 13.89 8.09 -23.60
C VAL A 218 13.89 6.76 -22.86
N HIS A 219 14.72 5.85 -23.38
CA HIS A 219 14.96 4.52 -22.84
C HIS A 219 16.36 4.42 -22.21
N GLY A 220 16.59 3.33 -21.48
CA GLY A 220 17.86 3.04 -20.79
C GLY A 220 17.66 2.89 -19.29
N SER A 221 18.75 2.83 -18.53
CA SER A 221 18.67 2.86 -17.06
C SER A 221 18.05 4.17 -16.56
N LEU A 222 17.51 4.16 -15.34
CA LEU A 222 16.85 5.34 -14.76
C LEU A 222 17.76 6.58 -14.74
N PHE A 223 19.07 6.40 -14.55
CA PHE A 223 20.04 7.50 -14.63
C PHE A 223 20.11 8.10 -16.03
N GLU A 224 20.21 7.26 -17.06
CA GLU A 224 20.25 7.70 -18.47
C GLU A 224 18.94 8.38 -18.87
N GLN A 225 17.80 7.87 -18.39
CA GLN A 225 16.50 8.47 -18.67
C GLN A 225 16.40 9.89 -18.12
N VAL A 226 16.83 10.11 -16.87
CA VAL A 226 16.82 11.43 -16.25
C VAL A 226 17.80 12.38 -16.94
N GLU A 227 19.04 11.95 -17.22
CA GLU A 227 20.04 12.80 -17.87
C GLU A 227 19.65 13.23 -19.29
N ARG A 228 18.95 12.38 -20.04
CA ARG A 228 18.55 12.67 -21.42
C ARG A 228 17.21 13.41 -21.54
N ALA A 229 16.38 13.38 -20.51
CA ALA A 229 15.08 14.03 -20.50
C ALA A 229 15.13 15.48 -19.97
N LEU A 230 16.22 15.87 -19.30
CA LEU A 230 16.51 17.24 -18.87
C LEU A 230 17.12 18.05 -20.02
#